data_AF-A0A2C6LFU8-F1
#
_entry.id   AF-A0A2C6LFU8-F1
#
_cell.length_a   1.000
_cell.length_b   1.000
_cell.length_c   1.000
_cell.angle_alpha   90.00
_cell.angle_beta   90.00
_cell.angle_gamma   90.00
#
_symmetry.space_group_name_H-M   'P 1'
#
loop_
_entity.id
_entity.type
_entity.pdbx_description
1 polymer ?
#
loop_
_entity_poly.entity_id
_entity_poly.type
_entity_poly.pdbx_seq_one_letter_code
_entity_poly.pdbx_strand_id
1 'polypeptide(L)'
;MVDSHTAGLLPGYGSKGLAHAAKGKVVSVCCVKESKDLHKLIDAVLSANIVVLFDGDDTGLILKLPGYETRSVTEPQTESVIRGSREGFTESISTNISMIRRRIKDHNLRMERLRLGRVTKTEICIAYIKGIVDPKTVEEVKKRLHRIELDGVLESGYIEEFIQDAPYSVFPTVGNAEKPDKVAAQLLEGRVAIITDGTPFVLTVPYLFIESLQSSEDYYSRFLSSSFFRILRFTFLVISTNLPAMYVSISSFNPEIMPTSLLLILEASRKGVFLPPSGRFC
;
A
#
# COMPACT_ATOMS: atom_id res chain seq x y z
N MET A 1 33.19 8.89 -0.77
CA MET A 1 34.47 9.59 -0.63
C MET A 1 35.32 9.11 -1.79
N VAL A 2 35.20 9.79 -2.93
CA VAL A 2 36.05 9.59 -4.11
C VAL A 2 36.95 10.81 -4.10
N ASP A 3 38.25 10.57 -4.00
CA ASP A 3 39.25 11.55 -3.60
C ASP A 3 39.31 12.75 -4.55
N SER A 4 39.32 13.94 -3.94
CA SER A 4 39.41 15.27 -4.55
C SER A 4 40.79 15.60 -5.14
N HIS A 5 41.62 14.60 -5.47
CA HIS A 5 43.02 14.79 -5.88
C HIS A 5 43.32 14.59 -7.38
N THR A 6 42.29 14.46 -8.23
CA THR A 6 42.45 14.42 -9.70
C THR A 6 42.00 15.70 -10.40
N ALA A 7 42.19 16.87 -9.77
CA ALA A 7 41.88 18.18 -10.35
C ALA A 7 42.97 18.73 -11.31
N GLY A 8 43.94 17.91 -11.73
CA GLY A 8 45.17 18.40 -12.37
C GLY A 8 45.44 18.02 -13.83
N LEU A 9 44.57 17.28 -14.53
CA LEU A 9 44.93 16.71 -15.84
C LEU A 9 43.74 16.57 -16.79
N LEU A 10 43.24 17.67 -17.37
CA LEU A 10 42.63 17.69 -18.71
C LEU A 10 42.65 19.14 -19.26
N PRO A 11 43.58 19.51 -20.15
CA PRO A 11 43.57 20.83 -20.77
C PRO A 11 42.55 20.87 -21.92
N GLY A 12 41.71 21.91 -21.95
CA GLY A 12 41.20 22.46 -23.20
C GLY A 12 40.01 21.77 -23.90
N TYR A 13 39.07 21.17 -23.18
CA TYR A 13 37.77 20.80 -23.78
C TYR A 13 36.73 21.86 -23.41
N GLY A 14 36.28 22.66 -24.40
CA GLY A 14 35.10 23.52 -24.24
C GLY A 14 33.89 22.71 -23.81
N SER A 15 32.83 23.35 -23.29
CA SER A 15 31.69 22.71 -22.59
C SER A 15 31.21 21.37 -23.19
N LYS A 16 31.07 21.28 -24.52
CA LYS A 16 30.65 20.06 -25.24
C LYS A 16 31.63 18.88 -25.21
N GLY A 17 32.88 19.12 -24.83
CA GLY A 17 33.97 18.14 -24.86
C GLY A 17 34.07 17.29 -23.61
N LEU A 18 33.56 17.75 -22.47
CA LEU A 18 33.59 17.00 -21.20
C LEU A 18 32.63 15.80 -21.24
N ALA A 19 31.39 15.99 -21.71
CA ALA A 19 30.45 14.88 -21.91
C ALA A 19 30.99 13.85 -22.91
N HIS A 20 31.62 14.30 -23.99
CA HIS A 20 32.17 13.42 -25.03
C HIS A 20 33.45 12.68 -24.58
N ALA A 21 34.28 13.29 -23.72
CA ALA A 21 35.46 12.66 -23.13
C ALA A 21 35.08 11.64 -22.04
N ALA A 22 34.08 11.96 -21.21
CA ALA A 22 33.54 11.03 -20.21
C ALA A 22 32.93 9.79 -20.88
N LYS A 23 32.24 9.97 -22.00
CA LYS A 23 31.70 8.88 -22.82
C LYS A 23 32.77 7.87 -23.23
N GLY A 24 33.94 8.32 -23.70
CA GLY A 24 35.02 7.42 -24.10
C GLY A 24 35.50 6.46 -23.00
N LYS A 25 35.45 6.87 -21.73
CA LYS A 25 35.81 6.02 -20.58
C LYS A 25 34.61 5.25 -20.01
N VAL A 26 33.42 5.84 -19.98
CA VAL A 26 32.21 5.27 -19.36
C VAL A 26 31.50 4.25 -20.28
N VAL A 27 31.65 4.38 -21.60
CA VAL A 27 31.09 3.43 -22.60
C VAL A 27 31.65 2.02 -22.46
N SER A 28 32.80 1.84 -21.81
CA SER A 28 33.39 0.51 -21.57
C SER A 28 32.51 -0.40 -20.69
N VAL A 29 31.53 0.13 -19.95
CA VAL A 29 30.83 -0.63 -18.89
C VAL A 29 29.30 -0.66 -19.06
N CYS A 30 28.65 0.29 -19.77
CA CYS A 30 27.18 0.36 -19.88
C CYS A 30 26.69 1.05 -21.17
N CYS A 31 25.47 0.72 -21.62
CA CYS A 31 24.79 1.48 -22.68
C CYS A 31 24.53 2.93 -22.22
N VAL A 32 25.16 3.90 -22.88
CA VAL A 32 25.05 5.34 -22.58
C VAL A 32 24.11 6.00 -23.59
N LYS A 33 23.13 6.78 -23.10
CA LYS A 33 22.27 7.66 -23.91
C LYS A 33 22.47 9.11 -23.51
N GLU A 34 22.39 10.02 -24.47
CA GLU A 34 22.52 11.47 -24.23
C GLU A 34 21.15 12.13 -24.33
N SER A 35 20.86 13.08 -23.44
CA SER A 35 19.67 13.92 -23.57
C SER A 35 19.91 15.33 -23.04
N LYS A 36 19.37 16.32 -23.76
CA LYS A 36 19.30 17.72 -23.34
C LYS A 36 17.99 18.07 -22.64
N ASP A 37 16.97 17.23 -22.80
CA ASP A 37 15.64 17.48 -22.27
C ASP A 37 15.60 17.11 -20.78
N LEU A 38 15.34 18.10 -19.93
CA LEU A 38 15.22 17.90 -18.48
C LEU A 38 14.16 16.85 -18.13
N HIS A 39 13.04 16.82 -18.86
CA HIS A 39 11.99 15.81 -18.68
C HIS A 39 12.48 14.39 -18.94
N LYS A 40 13.23 14.17 -20.03
CA LYS A 40 13.80 12.84 -20.34
C LYS A 40 14.83 12.41 -19.30
N LEU A 41 15.57 13.36 -18.73
CA LEU A 41 16.51 13.10 -17.65
C LEU A 41 15.77 12.71 -16.36
N ILE A 42 14.68 13.40 -16.01
CA ILE A 42 13.82 13.03 -14.86
C ILE A 42 13.22 11.64 -15.05
N ASP A 43 12.66 11.34 -16.22
CA ASP A 43 12.08 10.02 -16.54
C ASP A 43 13.13 8.90 -16.46
N ALA A 44 14.36 9.21 -16.88
CA ALA A 44 15.48 8.28 -16.77
C ALA A 44 15.83 7.98 -15.31
N VAL A 45 15.86 9.00 -14.44
CA VAL A 45 16.06 8.84 -12.98
C VAL A 45 14.92 8.04 -12.35
N LEU A 46 13.67 8.33 -12.70
CA LEU A 46 12.49 7.60 -12.22
C LEU A 46 12.48 6.13 -12.67
N SER A 47 13.11 5.85 -13.82
CA SER A 47 13.28 4.50 -14.34
C SER A 47 14.53 3.77 -13.81
N ALA A 48 15.11 4.27 -12.70
CA ALA A 48 16.29 3.70 -12.05
C ALA A 48 17.57 3.68 -12.91
N ASN A 49 17.71 4.65 -13.83
CA ASN A 49 18.97 4.89 -14.54
C ASN A 49 19.80 5.93 -13.77
N ILE A 50 21.13 5.87 -13.92
CA ILE A 50 22.02 6.91 -13.38
C ILE A 50 22.05 8.04 -14.39
N VAL A 51 21.86 9.28 -13.92
CA VAL A 51 22.03 10.48 -14.74
C VAL A 51 23.24 11.25 -14.23
N VAL A 52 24.18 11.54 -15.12
CA VAL A 52 25.36 12.37 -14.86
C VAL A 52 25.17 13.71 -15.56
N LEU A 53 25.19 14.78 -14.78
CA LEU A 53 25.15 16.16 -15.27
C LEU A 53 26.53 16.77 -15.07
N PHE A 54 27.03 17.48 -16.09
CA PHE A 54 28.30 18.20 -16.01
C PHE A 54 28.03 19.69 -15.81
N ASP A 55 28.79 20.30 -14.89
CA ASP A 55 28.69 21.74 -14.65
C ASP A 55 29.13 22.51 -15.91
N GLY A 56 28.27 23.40 -16.40
CA GLY A 56 28.48 24.17 -17.64
C GLY A 56 28.13 23.47 -18.96
N ASP A 57 27.55 22.25 -18.94
CA ASP A 57 27.07 21.53 -20.13
C ASP A 57 25.53 21.40 -20.14
N ASP A 58 24.91 21.54 -21.31
CA ASP A 58 23.46 21.38 -21.49
C ASP A 58 23.04 19.92 -21.75
N THR A 59 24.02 19.02 -21.78
CA THR A 59 23.82 17.58 -22.02
C THR A 59 23.98 16.74 -20.75
N GLY A 60 22.98 15.91 -20.48
CA GLY A 60 23.05 14.87 -19.45
C GLY A 60 23.33 13.49 -20.05
N LEU A 61 24.18 12.71 -19.38
CA LEU A 61 24.43 11.31 -19.72
C LEU A 61 23.52 10.40 -18.89
N ILE A 62 22.76 9.54 -19.57
CA ILE A 62 21.93 8.50 -18.98
C ILE A 62 22.68 7.17 -19.10
N LEU A 63 23.03 6.60 -17.95
CA LEU A 63 23.69 5.29 -17.84
C LEU A 63 22.66 4.27 -17.35
N LYS A 64 22.42 3.25 -18.18
CA LYS A 64 21.54 2.15 -17.81
C LYS A 64 22.32 1.12 -16.99
N LEU A 65 21.95 0.94 -15.73
CA LEU A 65 22.51 -0.12 -14.89
C LEU A 65 22.02 -1.49 -15.37
N PRO A 66 22.90 -2.50 -15.54
CA PRO A 66 22.48 -3.88 -15.72
C PRO A 66 21.75 -4.38 -14.47
N GLY A 67 20.75 -5.23 -14.68
CA GLY A 67 19.67 -5.53 -13.73
C GLY A 67 20.10 -5.79 -12.29
N TYR A 68 19.34 -5.19 -11.36
CA TYR A 68 19.46 -5.47 -9.94
C TYR A 68 18.89 -6.86 -9.64
N GLU A 69 19.66 -7.69 -8.95
CA GLU A 69 19.15 -8.90 -8.32
C GLU A 69 18.06 -8.51 -7.31
N THR A 70 16.81 -8.76 -7.65
CA THR A 70 15.74 -8.80 -6.67
C THR A 70 15.94 -10.06 -5.85
N ARG A 71 16.15 -9.92 -4.53
CA ARG A 71 15.86 -11.03 -3.61
C ARG A 71 14.45 -11.54 -3.94
N SER A 72 14.27 -12.87 -3.89
CA SER A 72 12.99 -13.50 -4.17
C SER A 72 11.90 -12.87 -3.31
N VAL A 73 11.05 -12.04 -3.93
CA VAL A 73 9.84 -11.54 -3.30
C VAL A 73 8.90 -12.75 -3.18
N THR A 74 8.56 -13.11 -1.96
CA THR A 74 7.67 -14.23 -1.67
C THR A 74 6.22 -13.85 -1.92
N GLU A 75 5.40 -14.87 -2.15
CA GLU A 75 3.97 -14.69 -2.29
C GLU A 75 3.34 -14.27 -0.95
N PRO A 76 2.45 -13.27 -0.93
CA PRO A 76 1.80 -12.85 0.30
C PRO A 76 0.98 -14.00 0.88
N GLN A 77 1.11 -14.24 2.20
CA GLN A 77 0.40 -15.35 2.85
C GLN A 77 -1.06 -14.99 3.14
N THR A 78 -1.36 -13.71 3.38
CA THR A 78 -2.71 -13.25 3.78
C THR A 78 -3.58 -12.93 2.57
N GLU A 79 -2.97 -12.45 1.48
CA GLU A 79 -3.68 -12.10 0.24
C GLU A 79 -3.27 -13.00 -0.95
N SER A 80 -3.46 -14.32 -0.86
CA SER A 80 -3.24 -15.20 -2.02
C SER A 80 -4.27 -14.91 -3.13
N VAL A 81 -3.80 -14.72 -4.37
CA VAL A 81 -4.68 -14.47 -5.53
C VAL A 81 -4.37 -15.37 -6.70
N ILE A 82 -5.43 -15.75 -7.41
CA ILE A 82 -5.32 -16.61 -8.61
C ILE A 82 -4.88 -15.76 -9.82
N ARG A 83 -5.20 -14.45 -9.81
CA ARG A 83 -4.84 -13.49 -10.87
C ARG A 83 -4.34 -12.18 -10.27
N GLY A 84 -3.26 -11.63 -10.84
CA GLY A 84 -2.63 -10.39 -10.39
C GLY A 84 -1.15 -10.57 -10.08
N SER A 85 -0.53 -9.55 -9.47
CA SER A 85 0.86 -9.67 -9.01
C SER A 85 0.92 -10.64 -7.81
N ARG A 86 1.82 -11.62 -7.88
CA ARG A 86 2.11 -12.52 -6.74
C ARG A 86 3.16 -11.93 -5.80
N GLU A 87 3.63 -10.71 -6.05
CA GLU A 87 4.62 -10.06 -5.21
C GLU A 87 3.94 -9.54 -3.94
N GLY A 88 4.43 -9.93 -2.77
CA GLY A 88 4.07 -9.33 -1.48
C GLY A 88 5.10 -8.29 -1.04
N PHE A 89 4.71 -7.45 -0.09
CA PHE A 89 5.67 -6.66 0.67
C PHE A 89 6.56 -7.57 1.52
N THR A 90 7.73 -7.05 1.88
CA THR A 90 8.72 -7.74 2.72
C THR A 90 8.94 -6.95 4.00
N GLU A 91 9.71 -7.46 4.94
CA GLU A 91 10.03 -6.76 6.19
C GLU A 91 10.98 -5.57 5.97
N SER A 92 11.66 -5.50 4.82
CA SER A 92 12.60 -4.44 4.48
C SER A 92 11.90 -3.22 3.87
N ILE A 93 11.95 -2.08 4.58
CA ILE A 93 11.39 -0.81 4.10
C ILE A 93 11.97 -0.37 2.75
N SER A 94 13.27 -0.59 2.54
CA SER A 94 13.94 -0.18 1.29
C SER A 94 13.45 -0.99 0.09
N THR A 95 13.15 -2.27 0.28
CA THR A 95 12.56 -3.13 -0.76
C THR A 95 11.13 -2.67 -1.06
N ASN A 96 10.34 -2.39 -0.02
CA ASN A 96 8.94 -1.96 -0.14
C ASN A 96 8.80 -0.63 -0.88
N ILE A 97 9.62 0.37 -0.52
CA ILE A 97 9.69 1.65 -1.24
C ILE A 97 10.04 1.41 -2.72
N SER A 98 11.01 0.54 -2.99
CA SER A 98 11.41 0.21 -4.37
C SER A 98 10.27 -0.45 -5.15
N MET A 99 9.50 -1.34 -4.53
CA MET A 99 8.36 -2.00 -5.16
C MET A 99 7.24 -1.02 -5.55
N ILE A 100 6.99 0.01 -4.73
CA ILE A 100 6.03 1.07 -5.05
C ILE A 100 6.57 1.99 -6.15
N ARG A 101 7.83 2.44 -6.05
CA ARG A 101 8.45 3.31 -7.07
C ARG A 101 8.57 2.66 -8.45
N ARG A 102 8.69 1.33 -8.51
CA ARG A 102 8.68 0.59 -9.79
C ARG A 102 7.34 0.67 -10.50
N ARG A 103 6.24 0.70 -9.74
CA ARG A 103 4.86 0.76 -10.23
C ARG A 103 4.44 2.19 -10.57
N ILE A 104 4.77 3.15 -9.70
CA ILE A 104 4.43 4.57 -9.88
C ILE A 104 5.70 5.35 -10.23
N LYS A 105 5.87 5.64 -11.52
CA LYS A 105 6.99 6.43 -12.07
C LYS A 105 6.58 7.88 -12.28
N ASP A 106 6.18 8.54 -11.20
CA ASP A 106 5.73 9.93 -11.24
C ASP A 106 6.60 10.81 -10.32
N HIS A 107 6.93 12.03 -10.76
CA HIS A 107 7.76 12.95 -9.98
C HIS A 107 7.03 13.55 -8.76
N ASN A 108 5.70 13.46 -8.74
CA ASN A 108 4.85 13.92 -7.63
C ASN A 108 4.70 12.87 -6.54
N LEU A 109 5.17 11.63 -6.75
CA LEU A 109 5.25 10.63 -5.69
C LEU A 109 6.29 11.10 -4.65
N ARG A 110 5.79 11.54 -3.50
CA ARG A 110 6.59 11.97 -2.35
C ARG A 110 6.69 10.82 -1.37
N MET A 111 7.91 10.60 -0.89
CA MET A 111 8.28 9.56 0.06
C MET A 111 9.07 10.26 1.16
N GLU A 112 8.49 10.39 2.34
CA GLU A 112 9.09 11.09 3.48
C GLU A 112 9.43 10.09 4.58
N ARG A 113 10.71 10.03 4.94
CA ARG A 113 11.21 9.11 5.97
C ARG A 113 11.17 9.80 7.33
N LEU A 114 10.74 9.06 8.34
CA LEU A 114 10.67 9.47 9.73
C LEU A 114 11.15 8.32 10.62
N ARG A 115 11.55 8.62 11.85
CA ARG A 115 11.94 7.59 12.84
C ARG A 115 11.05 7.71 14.06
N LEU A 116 10.43 6.61 14.47
CA LEU A 116 9.58 6.52 15.67
C LEU A 116 10.16 5.54 16.69
N GLY A 117 9.81 5.75 17.96
CA GLY A 117 10.28 4.94 19.09
C GLY A 117 11.53 5.52 19.76
N ARG A 118 11.49 5.68 21.09
CA ARG A 118 12.61 6.21 21.88
C ARG A 118 13.81 5.26 21.90
N VAL A 119 13.55 3.96 22.01
CA VAL A 119 14.56 2.89 22.09
C VAL A 119 14.80 2.25 20.72
N THR A 120 13.75 1.80 20.03
CA THR A 120 13.89 1.04 18.76
C THR A 120 14.27 1.91 17.57
N LYS A 121 13.89 3.20 17.56
CA LYS A 121 14.13 4.15 16.46
C LYS A 121 13.78 3.58 15.09
N THR A 122 12.64 2.90 15.01
CA THR A 122 12.12 2.22 13.82
C THR A 122 11.90 3.23 12.69
N GLU A 123 12.38 2.90 11.48
CA GLU A 123 12.21 3.75 10.29
C GLU A 123 10.80 3.57 9.70
N ILE A 124 10.17 4.68 9.35
CA ILE A 124 8.84 4.73 8.73
C ILE A 124 8.92 5.63 7.51
N CYS A 125 8.20 5.28 6.46
CA CYS A 125 8.09 6.08 5.25
C CYS A 125 6.63 6.40 4.95
N ILE A 126 6.33 7.69 4.87
CA ILE A 126 5.03 8.20 4.42
C ILE A 126 5.12 8.40 2.90
N ALA A 127 4.27 7.72 2.15
CA ALA A 127 4.18 7.78 0.70
C ALA A 127 2.84 8.41 0.28
N TYR A 128 2.88 9.40 -0.62
CA TYR A 128 1.68 10.04 -1.16
C TYR A 128 1.98 10.70 -2.52
N ILE A 129 0.96 10.92 -3.35
CA ILE A 129 1.10 11.62 -4.63
C ILE A 129 0.62 13.06 -4.50
N LYS A 130 1.55 14.01 -4.59
CA LYS A 130 1.25 15.45 -4.52
C LYS A 130 0.34 15.86 -5.68
N GLY A 131 -0.79 16.49 -5.36
CA GLY A 131 -1.78 16.95 -6.36
C GLY A 131 -2.96 16.02 -6.56
N ILE A 132 -2.89 14.76 -6.10
CA ILE A 132 -4.02 13.83 -6.07
C ILE A 132 -4.58 13.74 -4.64
N VAL A 133 -3.70 13.61 -3.65
CA VAL A 133 -4.11 13.51 -2.24
C VAL A 133 -4.62 14.84 -1.69
N ASP A 134 -5.61 14.77 -0.79
CA ASP A 134 -6.00 15.93 0.03
C ASP A 134 -4.83 16.31 0.96
N PRO A 135 -4.26 17.53 0.85
CA PRO A 135 -3.16 17.96 1.70
C PRO A 135 -3.49 17.90 3.19
N LYS A 136 -4.76 18.09 3.58
CA LYS A 136 -5.17 18.02 4.99
C LYS A 136 -4.96 16.63 5.59
N THR A 137 -5.24 15.58 4.82
CA THR A 137 -5.02 14.19 5.23
C THR A 137 -3.54 13.94 5.50
N VAL A 138 -2.65 14.41 4.60
CA VAL A 138 -1.21 14.25 4.76
C VAL A 138 -0.71 14.98 6.01
N GLU A 139 -1.18 16.20 6.24
CA GLU A 139 -0.80 17.01 7.41
C GLU A 139 -1.27 16.36 8.72
N GLU A 140 -2.50 15.85 8.76
CA GLU A 140 -3.03 15.19 9.95
C GLU A 140 -2.28 13.88 10.23
N VAL A 141 -2.00 13.06 9.20
CA VAL A 141 -1.16 11.85 9.34
C VAL A 141 0.22 12.20 9.92
N LYS A 142 0.88 13.23 9.36
CA LYS A 142 2.18 13.69 9.87
C LYS A 142 2.08 14.15 11.32
N LYS A 143 1.07 14.97 11.63
CA LYS A 143 0.86 15.51 12.98
C LYS A 143 0.61 14.40 14.00
N ARG A 144 -0.15 13.37 13.65
CA ARG A 144 -0.39 12.20 14.51
C ARG A 144 0.89 11.40 14.71
N LEU A 145 1.60 11.08 13.64
CA LEU A 145 2.88 10.35 13.72
C LEU A 145 3.89 11.07 14.63
N HIS A 146 4.00 12.40 14.57
CA HIS A 146 4.91 13.16 15.42
C HIS A 146 4.50 13.20 16.91
N ARG A 147 3.23 12.94 17.23
CA ARG A 147 2.72 12.89 18.61
C ARG A 147 2.92 11.52 19.26
N ILE A 148 3.28 10.50 18.49
CA ILE A 148 3.47 9.14 19.00
C ILE A 148 4.73 9.11 19.87
N GLU A 149 4.53 9.03 21.18
CA GLU A 149 5.59 8.78 22.15
C GLU A 149 5.51 7.34 22.64
N LEU A 150 6.27 6.46 21.99
CA LEU A 150 6.41 5.05 22.35
C LEU A 150 7.87 4.74 22.64
N ASP A 151 8.12 3.78 23.54
CA ASP A 151 9.47 3.29 23.79
C ASP A 151 9.98 2.44 22.61
N GLY A 152 9.10 1.70 21.94
CA GLY A 152 9.42 0.95 20.73
C GLY A 152 8.21 0.65 19.86
N VAL A 153 8.46 0.50 18.56
CA VAL A 153 7.47 0.05 17.56
C VAL A 153 7.93 -1.30 17.04
N LEU A 154 7.20 -2.36 17.42
CA LEU A 154 7.50 -3.74 17.03
C LEU A 154 6.67 -4.19 15.82
N GLU A 155 5.49 -3.61 15.63
CA GLU A 155 4.56 -3.99 14.56
C GLU A 155 3.78 -2.77 14.04
N SER A 156 3.34 -2.83 12.78
CA SER A 156 2.54 -1.78 12.14
C SER A 156 1.20 -1.54 12.84
N GLY A 157 0.63 -2.55 13.51
CA GLY A 157 -0.62 -2.42 14.27
C GLY A 157 -0.54 -1.41 15.41
N TYR A 158 0.65 -1.16 15.96
CA TYR A 158 0.82 -0.14 17.01
C TYR A 158 0.58 1.24 16.41
N ILE A 159 1.13 1.49 15.24
CA ILE A 159 0.94 2.75 14.50
C ILE A 159 -0.50 2.89 14.04
N GLU A 160 -1.14 1.79 13.63
CA GLU A 160 -2.54 1.76 13.21
C GLU A 160 -3.47 2.37 14.27
N GLU A 161 -3.32 1.97 15.53
CA GLU A 161 -4.14 2.47 16.64
C GLU A 161 -3.97 3.99 16.88
N PHE A 162 -2.74 4.51 16.77
CA PHE A 162 -2.48 5.94 16.95
C PHE A 162 -2.94 6.81 15.76
N ILE A 163 -3.08 6.21 14.58
CA ILE A 163 -3.52 6.91 13.38
C ILE A 163 -5.02 6.82 13.19
N GLN A 164 -5.70 5.84 13.79
CA GLN A 164 -7.14 5.65 13.68
C GLN A 164 -7.92 6.91 14.11
N ASP A 165 -8.84 7.38 13.25
CA ASP A 165 -9.66 8.58 13.51
C ASP A 165 -10.68 8.34 14.63
N ALA A 166 -11.24 7.15 14.65
CA ALA A 166 -12.27 6.74 15.59
C ALA A 166 -11.85 5.41 16.25
N PRO A 167 -11.11 5.45 17.38
CA PRO A 167 -10.65 4.23 18.05
C PRO A 167 -11.81 3.36 18.56
N TYR A 168 -12.97 3.98 18.86
CA TYR A 168 -14.18 3.27 19.28
C TYR A 168 -15.08 2.83 18.12
N SER A 169 -14.69 3.12 16.87
CA SER A 169 -15.44 2.65 15.71
C SER A 169 -15.23 1.15 15.53
N VAL A 170 -16.33 0.43 15.34
CA VAL A 170 -16.30 -0.99 14.95
C VAL A 170 -15.74 -1.17 13.54
N PHE A 171 -15.79 -0.12 12.72
CA PHE A 171 -15.25 -0.13 11.36
C PHE A 171 -13.84 0.45 11.33
N PRO A 172 -12.89 -0.24 10.67
CA PRO A 172 -11.53 0.25 10.54
C PRO A 172 -11.50 1.51 9.67
N THR A 173 -10.76 2.53 10.11
CA THR A 173 -10.49 3.75 9.32
C THR A 173 -9.10 3.75 8.71
N VAL A 174 -8.28 2.74 9.04
CA VAL A 174 -6.96 2.47 8.48
C VAL A 174 -7.03 1.12 7.78
N GLY A 175 -6.47 1.06 6.58
CA GLY A 175 -6.41 -0.16 5.78
C GLY A 175 -5.03 -0.77 5.89
N ASN A 176 -4.96 -2.09 5.81
CA ASN A 176 -3.73 -2.87 5.80
C ASN A 176 -3.65 -3.62 4.47
N ALA A 177 -2.50 -3.51 3.81
CA ALA A 177 -2.26 -4.13 2.52
C ALA A 177 -0.88 -4.81 2.51
N GLU A 178 -0.88 -6.10 2.16
CA GLU A 178 0.34 -6.88 1.96
C GLU A 178 0.84 -6.78 0.52
N LYS A 179 0.00 -6.33 -0.42
CA LYS A 179 0.38 -6.22 -1.83
C LYS A 179 0.79 -4.81 -2.28
N PRO A 180 1.89 -4.68 -3.04
CA PRO A 180 2.34 -3.41 -3.59
C PRO A 180 1.47 -2.89 -4.75
N ASP A 181 0.73 -3.75 -5.44
CA ASP A 181 -0.20 -3.33 -6.50
C ASP A 181 -1.45 -2.62 -5.94
N LYS A 182 -2.05 -3.17 -4.88
CA LYS A 182 -3.17 -2.58 -4.13
C LYS A 182 -2.78 -1.21 -3.55
N VAL A 183 -1.61 -1.11 -2.92
CA VAL A 183 -1.12 0.18 -2.40
C VAL A 183 -0.87 1.17 -3.52
N ALA A 184 -0.33 0.74 -4.67
CA ALA A 184 -0.14 1.64 -5.81
C ALA A 184 -1.49 2.17 -6.34
N ALA A 185 -2.51 1.32 -6.45
CA ALA A 185 -3.87 1.74 -6.82
C ALA A 185 -4.44 2.73 -5.80
N GLN A 186 -4.31 2.44 -4.50
CA GLN A 186 -4.76 3.32 -3.42
C GLN A 186 -4.05 4.68 -3.43
N LEU A 187 -2.75 4.73 -3.71
CA LEU A 187 -2.00 5.99 -3.88
C LEU A 187 -2.52 6.80 -5.08
N LEU A 188 -2.89 6.14 -6.18
CA LEU A 188 -3.47 6.78 -7.36
C LEU A 188 -4.91 7.27 -7.13
N GLU A 189 -5.65 6.64 -6.21
CA GLU A 189 -6.95 7.11 -5.72
C GLU A 189 -6.84 8.31 -4.76
N GLY A 190 -5.62 8.76 -4.44
CA GLY A 190 -5.38 9.91 -3.56
C GLY A 190 -5.31 9.55 -2.07
N ARG A 191 -4.94 8.32 -1.73
CA ARG A 191 -4.70 7.90 -0.33
C ARG A 191 -3.23 8.09 0.03
N VAL A 192 -2.96 8.07 1.34
CA VAL A 192 -1.63 8.08 1.93
C VAL A 192 -1.27 6.66 2.33
N ALA A 193 -0.05 6.23 2.02
CA ALA A 193 0.48 4.94 2.48
C ALA A 193 1.59 5.16 3.52
N ILE A 194 1.64 4.32 4.53
CA ILE A 194 2.60 4.38 5.64
C ILE A 194 3.28 3.02 5.72
N ILE A 195 4.57 3.02 5.43
CA ILE A 195 5.40 1.83 5.34
C ILE A 195 6.27 1.80 6.59
N THR A 196 6.18 0.72 7.36
CA THR A 196 6.95 0.54 8.58
C THR A 196 8.05 -0.50 8.35
N ASP A 197 9.25 -0.24 8.84
CA ASP A 197 10.35 -1.21 8.78
C ASP A 197 10.12 -2.37 9.77
N GLY A 198 10.41 -3.59 9.34
CA GLY A 198 10.23 -4.81 10.13
C GLY A 198 8.90 -5.55 9.90
N THR A 199 7.98 -5.01 9.09
CA THR A 199 6.67 -5.63 8.82
C THR A 199 6.35 -5.74 7.33
N PRO A 200 5.74 -6.84 6.87
CA PRO A 200 5.31 -7.01 5.47
C PRO A 200 3.96 -6.32 5.17
N PHE A 201 3.43 -5.49 6.08
CA PHE A 201 2.17 -4.77 5.88
C PHE A 201 2.40 -3.27 5.72
N VAL A 202 1.68 -2.68 4.77
CA VAL A 202 1.63 -1.23 4.56
C VAL A 202 0.26 -0.73 4.96
N LEU A 203 0.23 0.33 5.77
CA LEU A 203 -1.01 0.96 6.20
C LEU A 203 -1.45 2.00 5.17
N THR A 204 -2.75 2.10 4.87
CA THR A 204 -3.32 3.10 3.95
C THR A 204 -4.46 3.89 4.58
N VAL A 205 -4.47 5.20 4.34
CA VAL A 205 -5.37 6.17 5.00
C VAL A 205 -5.82 7.25 3.99
N PRO A 206 -7.10 7.65 3.97
CA PRO A 206 -8.20 7.06 4.73
C PRO A 206 -8.59 5.69 4.17
N TYR A 207 -9.14 4.83 5.02
CA TYR A 207 -9.78 3.58 4.61
C TYR A 207 -11.29 3.70 4.77
N LEU A 208 -12.02 3.34 3.71
CA LEU A 208 -13.46 3.43 3.65
C LEU A 208 -14.05 2.04 3.87
N PHE A 209 -15.17 1.96 4.60
CA PHE A 209 -15.88 0.70 4.80
C PHE A 209 -16.18 -0.03 3.47
N ILE A 210 -16.45 0.71 2.39
CA ILE A 210 -16.74 0.12 1.08
C ILE A 210 -15.58 -0.71 0.52
N GLU A 211 -14.34 -0.42 0.90
CA GLU A 211 -13.17 -1.19 0.51
C GLU A 211 -13.07 -2.52 1.22
N SER A 212 -13.62 -2.63 2.44
CA SER A 212 -13.69 -3.92 3.14
C SER A 212 -14.54 -4.96 2.41
N LEU A 213 -15.44 -4.48 1.55
CA LEU A 213 -16.28 -5.32 0.70
C LEU A 213 -15.64 -5.60 -0.67
N GLN A 214 -14.47 -5.02 -0.95
CA GLN A 214 -13.73 -5.20 -2.20
C GLN A 214 -12.55 -6.15 -1.99
N SER A 215 -12.34 -7.04 -2.96
CA SER A 215 -11.16 -7.91 -3.00
C SER A 215 -10.15 -7.33 -3.98
N SER A 216 -8.87 -7.56 -3.71
CA SER A 216 -7.77 -7.22 -4.62
C SER A 216 -7.97 -7.86 -6.02
N GLU A 217 -8.65 -9.01 -6.11
CA GLU A 217 -8.98 -9.67 -7.39
C GLU A 217 -10.03 -8.90 -8.21
N ASP A 218 -10.90 -8.13 -7.55
CA ASP A 218 -11.98 -7.42 -8.23
C ASP A 218 -11.42 -6.37 -9.20
N TYR A 219 -10.22 -5.84 -8.93
CA TYR A 219 -9.47 -4.91 -9.78
C TYR A 219 -8.88 -5.56 -11.04
N TYR A 220 -8.65 -6.88 -11.03
CA TYR A 220 -8.10 -7.62 -12.17
C TYR A 220 -9.19 -8.28 -13.05
N SER A 221 -10.43 -8.28 -12.59
CA SER A 221 -11.55 -8.89 -13.29
C SER A 221 -12.25 -7.92 -14.26
N ARG A 222 -13.05 -8.46 -15.18
CA ARG A 222 -13.84 -7.63 -16.10
C ARG A 222 -14.84 -6.79 -15.31
N PHE A 223 -15.02 -5.53 -15.71
CA PHE A 223 -15.91 -4.57 -15.05
C PHE A 223 -17.31 -5.12 -14.75
N LEU A 224 -17.93 -5.81 -15.72
CA LEU A 224 -19.27 -6.41 -15.54
C LEU A 224 -19.29 -7.49 -14.45
N SER A 225 -18.30 -8.38 -14.45
CA SER A 225 -18.19 -9.44 -13.44
C SER A 225 -17.88 -8.86 -12.06
N SER A 226 -16.92 -7.93 -11.98
CA SER A 226 -16.56 -7.21 -10.75
C SER A 226 -17.76 -6.51 -10.12
N SER A 227 -18.53 -5.78 -10.94
CA SER A 227 -19.72 -5.05 -10.48
C SER A 227 -20.83 -5.98 -10.01
N PHE A 228 -21.03 -7.12 -10.68
CA PHE A 228 -22.00 -8.13 -10.27
C PHE A 228 -21.66 -8.73 -8.89
N PHE A 229 -20.40 -9.13 -8.68
CA PHE A 229 -19.96 -9.64 -7.38
C PHE A 229 -20.02 -8.56 -6.29
N ARG A 230 -19.73 -7.32 -6.62
CA ARG A 230 -19.86 -6.18 -5.70
C ARG A 230 -21.31 -6.02 -5.23
N ILE A 231 -22.28 -6.04 -6.16
CA ILE A 231 -23.71 -5.99 -5.82
C ILE A 231 -24.11 -7.18 -4.95
N LEU A 232 -23.68 -8.40 -5.31
CA LEU A 232 -23.95 -9.60 -4.52
C LEU A 232 -23.44 -9.49 -3.08
N ARG A 233 -22.20 -9.02 -2.87
CA ARG A 233 -21.64 -8.82 -1.52
C ARG A 233 -22.46 -7.81 -0.71
N PHE A 234 -22.93 -6.72 -1.32
CA PHE A 234 -23.84 -5.80 -0.63
C PHE A 234 -25.17 -6.46 -0.27
N THR A 235 -25.79 -7.22 -1.18
CA THR A 235 -27.05 -7.90 -0.89
C THR A 235 -26.90 -8.96 0.21
N PHE A 236 -25.81 -9.73 0.20
CA PHE A 236 -25.52 -10.71 1.25
C PHE A 236 -25.18 -10.07 2.59
N LEU A 237 -24.52 -8.91 2.61
CA LEU A 237 -24.30 -8.16 3.85
C LEU A 237 -25.65 -7.76 4.49
N VAL A 238 -26.59 -7.25 3.68
CA VAL A 238 -27.93 -6.88 4.14
C VAL A 238 -28.69 -8.11 4.62
N ILE A 239 -28.71 -9.19 3.83
CA ILE A 239 -29.40 -10.43 4.20
C ILE A 239 -28.78 -11.02 5.46
N SER A 240 -27.46 -11.19 5.53
CA SER A 240 -26.79 -11.81 6.68
C SER A 240 -27.01 -11.04 7.99
N THR A 241 -27.14 -9.71 7.92
CA THR A 241 -27.40 -8.88 9.10
C THR A 241 -28.87 -8.91 9.51
N ASN A 242 -29.79 -8.92 8.53
CA ASN A 242 -31.24 -8.88 8.79
C ASN A 242 -31.86 -10.27 9.02
N LEU A 243 -31.30 -11.34 8.46
CA LEU A 243 -31.86 -12.68 8.51
C LEU A 243 -31.96 -13.24 9.94
N PRO A 244 -30.96 -13.07 10.83
CA PRO A 244 -31.10 -13.46 12.24
C PRO A 244 -32.22 -12.67 12.95
N ALA A 245 -32.31 -11.36 12.69
CA ALA A 245 -33.35 -10.51 13.28
C ALA A 245 -34.75 -10.91 12.77
N MET A 246 -34.90 -11.17 11.48
CA MET A 246 -36.14 -11.69 10.89
C MET A 246 -36.49 -13.06 11.45
N TYR A 247 -35.52 -13.96 11.59
CA TYR A 247 -35.72 -15.28 12.17
C TYR A 247 -36.25 -15.22 13.60
N VAL A 248 -35.65 -14.39 14.45
CA VAL A 248 -36.11 -14.18 15.84
C VAL A 248 -37.52 -13.57 15.86
N SER A 249 -37.80 -12.59 14.99
CA SER A 249 -39.11 -11.95 14.90
C SER A 249 -40.22 -12.95 14.52
N ILE A 250 -40.02 -13.75 13.46
CA ILE A 250 -41.02 -14.73 13.00
C ILE A 250 -41.20 -15.83 14.05
N SER A 251 -40.11 -16.37 14.61
CA SER A 251 -40.21 -17.44 15.60
C SER A 251 -40.82 -17.01 16.93
N SER A 252 -40.74 -15.73 17.31
CA SER A 252 -41.27 -15.22 18.58
C SER A 252 -42.69 -14.68 18.49
N PHE A 253 -43.05 -14.00 17.39
CA PHE A 253 -44.33 -13.29 17.27
C PHE A 253 -45.35 -13.96 16.34
N ASN A 254 -44.90 -14.69 15.31
CA ASN A 254 -45.79 -15.31 14.33
C ASN A 254 -45.31 -16.72 13.94
N PRO A 255 -45.29 -17.69 14.88
CA PRO A 255 -44.83 -19.04 14.62
C PRO A 255 -45.71 -19.77 13.59
N GLU A 256 -46.96 -19.35 13.41
CA GLU A 256 -47.92 -19.94 12.44
C GLU A 256 -47.49 -19.76 10.98
N ILE A 257 -46.57 -18.82 10.70
CA ILE A 257 -46.01 -18.61 9.35
C ILE A 257 -45.01 -19.72 8.99
N MET A 258 -44.46 -20.43 9.98
CA MET A 258 -43.49 -21.50 9.73
C MET A 258 -44.18 -22.84 9.42
N PRO A 259 -43.74 -23.58 8.39
CA PRO A 259 -44.22 -24.93 8.13
C PRO A 259 -44.03 -25.82 9.37
N THR A 260 -45.05 -26.61 9.71
CA THR A 260 -45.07 -27.45 10.91
C THR A 260 -43.89 -28.42 10.97
N SER A 261 -43.41 -28.88 9.81
CA SER A 261 -42.23 -29.74 9.67
C SER A 261 -40.94 -29.06 10.16
N LEU A 262 -40.75 -27.77 9.88
CA LEU A 262 -39.60 -27.00 10.34
C LEU A 262 -39.66 -26.73 11.84
N LEU A 263 -40.84 -26.42 12.38
CA LEU A 263 -41.03 -26.19 13.82
C LEU A 263 -40.69 -27.43 14.65
N LEU A 264 -41.12 -28.62 14.20
CA LEU A 264 -40.83 -29.89 14.87
C LEU A 264 -39.32 -30.19 14.92
N ILE A 265 -38.60 -29.94 13.83
CA ILE A 265 -37.13 -30.10 13.78
C ILE A 265 -36.45 -29.11 14.73
N LEU A 266 -36.99 -27.89 14.83
CA LEU A 266 -36.41 -26.82 15.64
C LEU A 266 -36.64 -27.03 17.15
N GLU A 267 -37.79 -27.54 17.54
CA GLU A 267 -38.07 -27.95 18.92
C GLU A 267 -37.28 -29.21 19.30
N ALA A 268 -37.08 -30.15 18.38
CA ALA A 268 -36.23 -31.31 18.60
C ALA A 268 -34.75 -30.93 18.79
N SER A 269 -34.24 -29.94 18.05
CA SER A 269 -32.86 -29.45 18.20
C SER A 269 -32.62 -28.62 19.47
N ARG A 270 -33.66 -27.96 20.00
CA ARG A 270 -33.61 -27.24 21.29
C ARG A 270 -33.62 -28.17 22.51
N LYS A 271 -34.18 -29.38 22.41
CA LYS A 271 -34.33 -30.34 23.53
C LYS A 271 -33.03 -30.92 24.12
N GLY A 272 -31.85 -30.44 23.70
CA GLY A 272 -30.55 -30.86 24.24
C GLY A 272 -29.59 -29.72 24.60
N VAL A 273 -30.02 -28.46 24.53
CA VAL A 273 -29.15 -27.29 24.78
C VAL A 273 -29.41 -26.74 26.19
N PHE A 274 -28.34 -26.53 26.96
CA PHE A 274 -28.38 -26.18 28.38
C PHE A 274 -28.91 -24.78 28.70
N LEU A 275 -29.10 -23.91 27.70
CA LEU A 275 -29.58 -22.54 27.87
C LEU A 275 -30.94 -22.35 27.14
N PRO A 276 -32.02 -21.98 27.84
CA PRO A 276 -33.30 -21.68 27.21
C PRO A 276 -33.20 -20.35 26.42
N PRO A 277 -33.70 -20.28 25.17
CA PRO A 277 -33.61 -19.07 24.34
C PRO A 277 -34.69 -18.02 24.67
N SER A 278 -35.52 -18.24 25.69
CA SER A 278 -36.58 -17.30 26.07
C SER A 278 -36.65 -17.17 27.59
N GLY A 279 -36.39 -15.95 28.07
CA GLY A 279 -36.67 -15.56 29.43
C GLY A 279 -38.18 -15.53 29.70
N ARG A 280 -38.81 -16.70 29.86
CA ARG A 280 -40.02 -16.80 30.67
C ARG A 280 -39.59 -16.94 32.12
N PHE A 281 -39.29 -15.79 32.73
CA PHE A 281 -39.41 -15.63 34.17
C PHE A 281 -40.90 -15.46 34.49
N CYS A 282 -41.52 -16.55 34.94
CA CYS A 282 -42.65 -16.57 35.85
C CYS A 282 -42.44 -17.76 36.78
#